data_AF-A0A966HEE7-F1
#
_entry.id   AF-A0A966HEE7-F1
#
_cell.length_a   1.000
_cell.length_b   1.000
_cell.length_c   1.000
_cell.angle_alpha   90.00
_cell.angle_beta   90.00
_cell.angle_gamma   90.00
#
_symmetry.space_group_name_H-M   'P 1'
#
loop_
_entity.id
_entity.type
_entity.pdbx_description
1 polymer ?
#
loop_
_entity_poly.entity_id
_entity_poly.type
_entity_poly.pdbx_seq_one_letter_code
_entity_poly.pdbx_strand_id
1 'polypeptide(L)'
;MRKTEEGRTFNCYNGIMNSPETRTNISPAEMHQKIVSKYGELPPKPNLAKALVITMVTIIVYFFVVVPIGNSFEDTGETINFIGFFFAASIVYGALSNYSTERNAREAEVNRRQKVKSEYDRMNKWYTGEESIHRYSTTTDAGRAAYPADWADRKRYVKTRDGACYLCTGTRDNDRYYFYRPRDGRHLNKSGKDFALYDQVHHIVPISKGGTHEVSNLVFLCNLCHEDQHLHLLRRRMTTLERKSKQARNPALKAFWSSRLNDIRRRLSSLEQHNKSSNALKLHRLTETLV
;
A
#
# COMPACT_ATOMS: atom_id res chain seq x y z
N MET A 1 46.17 -17.66 15.35
CA MET A 1 44.71 -17.90 15.41
C MET A 1 43.99 -16.97 14.44
N ARG A 2 43.77 -17.42 13.19
CA ARG A 2 42.97 -16.71 12.19
C ARG A 2 41.53 -17.21 12.29
N LYS A 3 40.58 -16.34 12.59
CA LYS A 3 39.15 -16.66 12.47
C LYS A 3 38.75 -16.58 11.00
N THR A 4 38.17 -17.67 10.52
CA THR A 4 37.58 -17.87 9.21
C THR A 4 36.33 -17.00 9.05
N GLU A 5 36.25 -16.25 7.94
CA GLU A 5 35.04 -15.57 7.51
C GLU A 5 34.07 -16.59 6.90
N GLU A 6 32.90 -16.74 7.50
CA GLU A 6 31.79 -17.53 6.98
C GLU A 6 31.21 -16.85 5.73
N GLY A 7 31.48 -17.47 4.58
CA GLY A 7 30.85 -17.13 3.30
C GLY A 7 29.36 -17.39 3.34
N ARG A 8 28.57 -16.32 3.40
CA ARG A 8 27.12 -16.37 3.20
C ARG A 8 26.84 -16.51 1.70
N THR A 9 26.72 -17.75 1.24
CA THR A 9 26.31 -18.07 -0.13
C THR A 9 24.86 -17.62 -0.35
N PHE A 10 24.67 -16.60 -1.19
CA PHE A 10 23.36 -16.25 -1.71
C PHE A 10 22.94 -17.35 -2.69
N ASN A 11 22.00 -18.19 -2.26
CA ASN A 11 21.31 -19.14 -3.15
C ASN A 11 20.50 -18.33 -4.17
N CYS A 12 21.07 -18.14 -5.36
CA CYS A 12 20.33 -17.69 -6.53
C CYS A 12 19.36 -18.80 -6.94
N TYR A 13 18.07 -18.58 -6.70
CA TYR A 13 16.99 -19.41 -7.23
C TYR A 13 17.12 -19.49 -8.76
N ASN A 14 17.57 -20.64 -9.27
CA ASN A 14 17.49 -21.01 -10.70
C ASN A 14 16.07 -21.45 -11.07
N GLY A 15 15.07 -20.66 -10.68
CA GLY A 15 13.72 -20.80 -11.24
C GLY A 15 13.74 -20.17 -12.62
N ILE A 16 13.73 -21.00 -13.66
CA ILE A 16 13.37 -20.59 -15.02
C ILE A 16 11.94 -20.04 -14.93
N MET A 17 11.80 -18.74 -14.72
CA MET A 17 10.52 -18.07 -14.90
C MET A 17 10.29 -18.05 -16.41
N ASN A 18 9.39 -18.91 -16.88
CA ASN A 18 8.87 -18.86 -18.24
C ASN A 18 8.55 -17.39 -18.58
N SER A 19 8.91 -16.98 -19.80
CA SER A 19 8.38 -15.74 -20.41
C SER A 19 6.89 -15.70 -20.11
N PRO A 20 6.32 -14.57 -19.65
CA PRO A 20 4.96 -14.57 -19.20
C PRO A 20 4.09 -15.11 -20.32
N GLU A 21 3.54 -16.32 -20.13
CA GLU A 21 2.17 -16.55 -20.56
C GLU A 21 1.45 -15.31 -20.10
N THR A 22 0.88 -14.58 -21.05
CA THR A 22 0.00 -13.43 -20.84
C THR A 22 -0.87 -13.73 -19.64
N ARG A 23 -0.41 -13.38 -18.43
CA ARG A 23 -1.12 -13.69 -17.20
C ARG A 23 -2.42 -12.95 -17.42
N THR A 24 -3.45 -13.77 -17.59
CA THR A 24 -4.69 -13.41 -18.26
C THR A 24 -5.10 -12.04 -17.79
N ASN A 25 -5.46 -11.14 -18.71
CA ASN A 25 -6.11 -9.89 -18.36
C ASN A 25 -7.37 -10.25 -17.58
N ILE A 26 -7.23 -10.45 -16.26
CA ILE A 26 -8.33 -10.85 -15.41
C ILE A 26 -9.30 -9.70 -15.46
N SER A 27 -10.54 -10.01 -15.83
CA SER A 27 -11.57 -8.99 -15.90
C SER A 27 -11.67 -8.28 -14.53
N PRO A 28 -12.14 -7.01 -14.48
CA PRO A 28 -12.46 -6.37 -13.21
C PRO A 28 -13.32 -7.26 -12.30
N ALA A 29 -14.23 -8.07 -12.88
CA ALA A 29 -15.08 -8.99 -12.15
C ALA A 29 -14.29 -10.10 -11.43
N GLU A 30 -13.39 -10.80 -12.14
CA GLU A 30 -12.52 -11.82 -11.55
C GLU A 30 -11.59 -11.23 -10.47
N MET A 31 -11.09 -10.01 -10.70
CA MET A 31 -10.27 -9.28 -9.73
C MET A 31 -11.07 -8.95 -8.47
N HIS A 32 -12.30 -8.47 -8.62
CA HIS A 32 -13.19 -8.20 -7.49
C HIS A 32 -13.50 -9.47 -6.70
N GLN A 33 -13.81 -10.57 -7.38
CA GLN A 33 -14.03 -11.87 -6.71
C GLN A 33 -12.81 -12.31 -5.89
N LYS A 34 -11.59 -12.20 -6.44
CA LYS A 34 -10.34 -12.52 -5.70
C LYS A 34 -10.10 -11.61 -4.50
N ILE A 35 -10.56 -10.37 -4.52
CA ILE A 35 -10.44 -9.45 -3.39
C ILE A 35 -11.49 -9.79 -2.33
N VAL A 36 -12.74 -10.00 -2.75
CA VAL A 36 -13.86 -10.34 -1.87
C VAL A 36 -13.66 -11.70 -1.22
N SER A 37 -13.07 -12.68 -1.91
CA SER A 37 -12.78 -14.01 -1.35
C SER A 37 -11.77 -13.99 -0.20
N LYS A 38 -11.00 -12.91 -0.04
CA LYS A 38 -10.09 -12.71 1.09
C LYS A 38 -10.77 -12.03 2.28
N TYR A 39 -12.02 -11.58 2.15
CA TYR A 39 -12.74 -10.99 3.26
C TYR A 39 -13.16 -12.09 4.23
N GLY A 40 -12.80 -11.92 5.49
CA GLY A 40 -13.42 -12.69 6.57
C GLY A 40 -14.88 -12.29 6.78
N GLU A 41 -15.52 -12.92 7.76
CA GLU A 41 -16.84 -12.52 8.21
C GLU A 41 -16.84 -11.05 8.67
N LEU A 42 -17.97 -10.37 8.50
CA LEU A 42 -18.12 -9.03 9.08
C LEU A 42 -18.11 -9.15 10.61
N PRO A 43 -17.52 -8.17 11.32
CA PRO A 43 -17.70 -8.09 12.76
C PRO A 43 -19.20 -8.13 13.11
N PRO A 44 -19.59 -8.85 14.16
CA PRO A 44 -20.99 -8.96 14.56
C PRO A 44 -21.56 -7.58 14.83
N LYS A 45 -22.86 -7.41 14.58
CA LYS A 45 -23.54 -6.15 14.90
C LYS A 45 -23.51 -5.96 16.42
N PRO A 46 -22.98 -4.83 16.93
CA PRO A 46 -22.95 -4.60 18.37
C PRO A 46 -24.37 -4.55 18.92
N ASN A 47 -24.58 -5.18 20.07
CA ASN A 47 -25.90 -5.29 20.68
C ASN A 47 -26.16 -4.11 21.62
N LEU A 48 -26.83 -3.07 21.12
CA LEU A 48 -27.20 -1.90 21.92
C LEU A 48 -28.09 -2.28 23.11
N ALA A 49 -29.00 -3.25 22.92
CA ALA A 49 -29.90 -3.70 23.99
C ALA A 49 -29.10 -4.30 25.15
N LYS A 50 -28.07 -5.09 24.87
CA LYS A 50 -27.17 -5.63 25.90
C LYS A 50 -26.46 -4.53 26.69
N ALA A 51 -25.94 -3.51 26.01
CA ALA A 51 -25.28 -2.38 26.67
C ALA A 51 -26.26 -1.60 27.56
N LEU A 52 -27.46 -1.30 27.05
CA LEU A 52 -28.50 -0.60 27.80
C LEU A 52 -29.00 -1.41 29.01
N VAL A 53 -29.17 -2.73 28.87
CA VAL A 53 -29.55 -3.60 29.99
C VAL A 53 -28.48 -3.56 31.09
N ILE A 54 -27.20 -3.68 30.75
CA ILE A 54 -26.11 -3.56 31.73
C ILE A 54 -26.17 -2.19 32.41
N THR A 55 -26.31 -1.11 31.64
CA THR A 55 -26.42 0.25 32.20
C THR A 55 -27.60 0.40 33.16
N MET A 56 -28.79 -0.04 32.76
CA MET A 56 -30.00 0.06 33.59
C MET A 56 -29.88 -0.77 34.87
N VAL A 57 -29.41 -2.02 34.78
CA VAL A 57 -29.20 -2.88 35.94
C VAL A 57 -28.19 -2.28 36.91
N THR A 58 -27.07 -1.75 36.42
CA THR A 58 -26.05 -1.10 37.27
C THR A 58 -26.62 0.13 37.98
N ILE A 59 -27.40 0.97 37.29
CA ILE A 59 -28.06 2.14 37.88
C ILE A 59 -29.05 1.71 38.97
N ILE A 60 -29.89 0.71 38.69
CA ILE A 60 -30.87 0.18 39.66
C ILE A 60 -30.16 -0.36 40.89
N VAL A 61 -29.13 -1.19 40.73
CA VAL A 61 -28.36 -1.74 41.86
C VAL A 61 -27.72 -0.63 42.69
N TYR A 62 -27.14 0.39 42.06
CA TYR A 62 -26.56 1.52 42.78
C TYR A 62 -27.60 2.25 43.65
N PHE A 63 -28.72 2.67 43.06
CA PHE A 63 -29.73 3.45 43.78
C PHE A 63 -30.53 2.65 44.81
N PHE A 64 -30.85 1.39 44.54
CA PHE A 64 -31.73 0.60 45.40
C PHE A 64 -30.99 -0.32 46.38
N VAL A 65 -29.68 -0.53 46.18
CA VAL A 65 -28.88 -1.39 47.08
C VAL A 65 -27.75 -0.58 47.72
N VAL A 66 -26.90 0.06 46.92
CA VAL A 66 -25.69 0.71 47.46
C VAL A 66 -26.03 1.96 48.27
N VAL A 67 -26.92 2.82 47.79
CA VAL A 67 -27.31 4.06 48.49
C VAL A 67 -27.99 3.79 49.85
N PRO A 68 -28.99 2.88 49.96
CA PRO A 68 -29.58 2.53 51.25
C PRO A 68 -28.57 1.95 52.24
N ILE A 69 -27.63 1.10 51.77
CA ILE A 69 -26.57 0.55 52.60
C ILE A 69 -25.68 1.68 53.11
N GLY A 70 -25.20 2.57 52.23
CA GLY A 70 -24.38 3.71 52.62
C GLY A 70 -25.08 4.59 53.66
N ASN A 71 -26.34 4.93 53.44
CA ASN A 71 -27.14 5.74 54.37
C ASN A 71 -27.39 5.07 55.73
N SER A 72 -27.16 3.76 55.85
CA SER A 72 -27.28 3.02 57.12
C SER A 72 -26.04 3.16 58.01
N PHE A 73 -24.95 3.76 57.52
CA PHE A 73 -23.73 4.03 58.29
C PHE A 73 -23.55 5.53 58.49
N GLU A 74 -23.79 6.03 59.70
CA GLU A 74 -23.79 7.47 60.01
C GLU A 74 -22.49 8.19 59.62
N ASP A 75 -21.33 7.73 60.11
CA ASP A 75 -20.06 8.45 59.90
C ASP A 75 -19.32 8.08 58.59
N THR A 76 -19.73 7.00 57.91
CA THR A 76 -19.01 6.49 56.71
C THR A 76 -19.86 6.42 55.45
N GLY A 77 -21.15 6.75 55.54
CA GLY A 77 -22.11 6.61 54.45
C GLY A 77 -21.76 7.43 53.20
N GLU A 78 -21.25 8.65 53.37
CA GLU A 78 -20.82 9.48 52.23
C GLU A 78 -19.66 8.84 51.45
N THR A 79 -18.69 8.27 52.18
CA THR A 79 -17.54 7.58 51.57
C THR A 79 -17.98 6.33 50.81
N ILE A 80 -18.91 5.55 51.39
CA ILE A 80 -19.48 4.36 50.74
C ILE A 80 -20.25 4.74 49.47
N ASN A 81 -21.09 5.77 49.54
CA ASN A 81 -21.87 6.25 48.39
C ASN A 81 -20.97 6.78 47.27
N PHE A 82 -19.89 7.48 47.61
CA PHE A 82 -18.89 7.97 46.66
C PHE A 82 -18.19 6.82 45.95
N ILE A 83 -17.64 5.85 46.70
CA ILE A 83 -16.98 4.67 46.11
C ILE A 83 -17.96 3.89 45.21
N GLY A 84 -19.18 3.68 45.69
CA GLY A 84 -20.24 3.02 44.95
C GLY A 84 -20.56 3.71 43.63
N PHE A 85 -20.59 5.05 43.63
CA PHE A 85 -20.83 5.84 42.43
C PHE A 85 -19.75 5.62 41.38
N PHE A 86 -18.47 5.71 41.76
CA PHE A 86 -17.36 5.51 40.81
C PHE A 86 -17.32 4.10 40.24
N PHE A 87 -17.65 3.10 41.06
CA PHE A 87 -17.73 1.72 40.59
C PHE A 87 -18.87 1.54 39.57
N ALA A 88 -20.08 2.03 39.88
CA ALA A 88 -21.21 2.00 38.96
C ALA A 88 -20.93 2.76 37.67
N ALA A 89 -20.37 3.97 37.76
CA ALA A 89 -19.97 4.79 36.62
C ALA A 89 -18.93 4.08 35.74
N SER A 90 -17.97 3.38 36.34
CA SER A 90 -16.94 2.63 35.62
C SER A 90 -17.52 1.46 34.82
N ILE A 91 -18.50 0.73 35.38
CA ILE A 91 -19.20 -0.36 34.68
C ILE A 91 -20.01 0.19 33.51
N VAL A 92 -20.79 1.25 33.74
CA VAL A 92 -21.58 1.90 32.68
C VAL A 92 -20.67 2.40 31.56
N TYR A 93 -19.58 3.09 31.92
CA TYR A 93 -18.59 3.56 30.97
C TYR A 93 -17.98 2.41 30.16
N GLY A 94 -17.59 1.31 30.81
CA GLY A 94 -17.07 0.12 30.14
C GLY A 94 -18.06 -0.48 29.13
N ALA A 95 -19.33 -0.62 29.51
CA ALA A 95 -20.37 -1.15 28.63
C ALA A 95 -20.59 -0.28 27.38
N LEU A 96 -20.68 1.04 27.56
CA LEU A 96 -20.88 1.99 26.44
C LEU A 96 -19.63 2.13 25.57
N SER A 97 -18.43 2.12 26.18
CA SER A 97 -17.16 2.18 25.46
C SER A 97 -16.93 0.94 24.59
N ASN A 98 -17.23 -0.25 25.13
CA ASN A 98 -17.16 -1.50 24.36
C ASN A 98 -18.13 -1.48 23.18
N TYR A 99 -19.40 -1.09 23.40
CA TYR A 99 -20.38 -0.94 22.32
C TYR A 99 -19.91 0.04 21.23
N SER A 100 -19.38 1.21 21.63
CA SER A 100 -18.84 2.21 20.71
C SER A 100 -17.68 1.66 19.89
N THR A 101 -16.74 0.95 20.53
CA THR A 101 -15.58 0.35 19.88
C THR A 101 -16.00 -0.70 18.85
N GLU A 102 -16.89 -1.61 19.21
CA GLU A 102 -17.43 -2.63 18.30
C GLU A 102 -18.18 -1.99 17.11
N ARG A 103 -18.99 -0.96 17.36
CA ARG A 103 -19.71 -0.21 16.32
C ARG A 103 -18.73 0.41 15.33
N ASN A 104 -17.73 1.12 15.84
CA ASN A 104 -16.75 1.81 15.02
C ASN A 104 -15.90 0.83 14.20
N ALA A 105 -15.50 -0.30 14.80
CA ALA A 105 -14.76 -1.35 14.09
C ALA A 105 -15.60 -1.94 12.94
N ARG A 106 -16.86 -2.25 13.20
CA ARG A 106 -17.77 -2.77 12.18
C ARG A 106 -18.04 -1.74 11.07
N GLU A 107 -18.30 -0.49 11.44
CA GLU A 107 -18.55 0.60 10.50
C GLU A 107 -17.33 0.87 9.61
N ALA A 108 -16.13 0.87 10.19
CA ALA A 108 -14.88 0.97 9.45
C ALA A 108 -14.71 -0.15 8.42
N GLU A 109 -15.04 -1.40 8.80
CA GLU A 109 -14.98 -2.54 7.89
C GLU A 109 -16.04 -2.46 6.77
N VAL A 110 -17.28 -2.04 7.09
CA VAL A 110 -18.31 -1.79 6.07
C VAL A 110 -17.87 -0.71 5.09
N ASN A 111 -17.38 0.41 5.59
CA ASN A 111 -16.88 1.52 4.77
C ASN A 111 -15.71 1.08 3.90
N ARG A 112 -14.80 0.23 4.42
CA ARG A 112 -13.70 -0.37 3.65
C ARG A 112 -14.23 -1.23 2.50
N ARG A 113 -15.18 -2.12 2.76
CA ARG A 113 -15.79 -2.99 1.72
C ARG A 113 -16.57 -2.16 0.70
N GLN A 114 -17.31 -1.14 1.12
CA GLN A 114 -18.05 -0.24 0.23
C GLN A 114 -17.11 0.57 -0.65
N LYS A 115 -15.96 1.04 -0.11
CA LYS A 115 -14.92 1.71 -0.89
C LYS A 115 -14.32 0.78 -1.95
N VAL A 116 -14.04 -0.48 -1.61
CA VAL A 116 -13.55 -1.44 -2.62
C VAL A 116 -14.62 -1.72 -3.68
N LYS A 117 -15.88 -1.85 -3.28
CA LYS A 117 -16.99 -2.02 -4.21
C LYS A 117 -17.16 -0.82 -5.14
N SER A 118 -17.12 0.42 -4.63
CA SER A 118 -17.25 1.61 -5.48
C SER A 118 -16.06 1.80 -6.42
N GLU A 119 -14.85 1.46 -5.97
CA GLU A 119 -13.66 1.42 -6.83
C GLU A 119 -13.80 0.36 -7.94
N TYR A 120 -14.33 -0.83 -7.60
CA TYR A 120 -14.66 -1.85 -8.58
C TYR A 120 -15.73 -1.37 -9.57
N ASP A 121 -16.85 -0.83 -9.10
CA ASP A 121 -17.95 -0.34 -9.95
C ASP A 121 -17.43 0.73 -10.93
N ARG A 122 -16.54 1.62 -10.46
CA ARG A 122 -15.85 2.61 -11.32
C ARG A 122 -14.95 1.94 -12.35
N MET A 123 -14.11 0.99 -11.93
CA MET A 123 -13.20 0.26 -12.83
C MET A 123 -13.94 -0.58 -13.85
N ASN A 124 -15.04 -1.22 -13.45
CA ASN A 124 -15.88 -2.03 -14.32
C ASN A 124 -16.58 -1.16 -15.35
N LYS A 125 -17.13 0.00 -14.95
CA LYS A 125 -17.69 0.99 -15.88
C LYS A 125 -16.64 1.50 -16.87
N TRP A 126 -15.42 1.78 -16.41
CA TRP A 126 -14.32 2.18 -17.28
C TRP A 126 -13.94 1.05 -18.25
N TYR A 127 -13.86 -0.19 -17.80
CA TYR A 127 -13.45 -1.35 -18.61
C TYR A 127 -14.52 -1.79 -19.62
N THR A 128 -15.80 -1.64 -19.29
CA THR A 128 -16.94 -2.04 -20.13
C THR A 128 -17.50 -0.89 -20.97
N GLY A 129 -17.00 0.33 -20.80
CA GLY A 129 -17.36 1.48 -21.63
C GLY A 129 -16.90 1.30 -23.08
N GLU A 130 -17.46 2.09 -24.00
CA GLU A 130 -17.13 1.98 -25.42
C GLU A 130 -15.62 2.07 -25.68
N GLU A 131 -15.10 1.04 -26.33
CA GLU A 131 -13.69 0.80 -26.68
C GLU A 131 -13.01 1.99 -27.40
N SER A 132 -13.82 2.87 -28.02
CA SER A 132 -13.42 4.04 -28.79
C SER A 132 -12.75 5.14 -27.96
N ILE A 133 -13.07 5.26 -26.66
CA ILE A 133 -12.45 6.27 -25.78
C ILE A 133 -11.02 5.85 -25.38
N HIS A 134 -10.70 4.56 -25.48
CA HIS A 134 -9.45 3.99 -24.99
C HIS A 134 -8.27 4.04 -25.97
N ARG A 135 -8.46 4.55 -27.20
CA ARG A 135 -7.42 4.54 -28.25
C ARG A 135 -6.89 5.90 -28.69
N TYR A 136 -7.54 7.01 -28.35
CA TYR A 136 -7.07 8.32 -28.79
C TYR A 136 -6.02 8.89 -27.81
N SER A 137 -4.76 8.60 -28.09
CA SER A 137 -3.65 9.48 -27.71
C SER A 137 -3.89 10.82 -28.41
N THR A 138 -4.31 11.85 -27.67
CA THR A 138 -4.25 13.21 -28.21
C THR A 138 -2.78 13.56 -28.31
N THR A 139 -2.22 13.50 -29.52
CA THR A 139 -0.90 14.07 -29.82
C THR A 139 -0.88 15.50 -29.29
N THR A 140 -0.19 15.73 -28.18
CA THR A 140 0.13 17.10 -27.77
C THR A 140 1.31 17.55 -28.63
N ASP A 141 1.29 18.79 -29.11
CA ASP A 141 2.22 19.41 -30.08
C ASP A 141 3.71 19.46 -29.65
N ALA A 142 4.10 18.71 -28.63
CA ALA A 142 5.43 18.76 -28.02
C ALA A 142 6.27 17.48 -28.17
N GLY A 143 5.89 16.54 -29.05
CA GLY A 143 6.72 15.36 -29.38
C GLY A 143 7.01 14.42 -28.19
N ARG A 144 6.27 14.54 -27.08
CA ARG A 144 6.26 13.56 -25.98
C ARG A 144 5.14 12.59 -26.26
N ALA A 145 5.40 11.28 -26.19
CA ALA A 145 4.37 10.24 -26.30
C ALA A 145 3.23 10.59 -25.34
N ALA A 146 2.13 11.10 -25.90
CA ALA A 146 1.04 11.62 -25.11
C ALA A 146 0.27 10.43 -24.55
N TYR A 147 0.30 10.29 -23.23
CA TYR A 147 -0.50 9.28 -22.55
C TYR A 147 -1.99 9.51 -22.87
N PRO A 148 -2.79 8.43 -23.00
CA PRO A 148 -4.23 8.54 -23.14
C PRO A 148 -4.87 9.38 -22.02
N ALA A 149 -6.01 10.01 -22.30
CA ALA A 149 -6.74 10.81 -21.32
C ALA A 149 -7.13 9.99 -20.06
N ASP A 150 -7.31 8.68 -20.22
CA ASP A 150 -7.64 7.72 -19.16
C ASP A 150 -6.42 7.08 -18.48
N TRP A 151 -5.21 7.61 -18.67
CA TRP A 151 -3.98 7.00 -18.14
C TRP A 151 -3.99 6.81 -16.62
N ALA A 152 -4.66 7.70 -15.89
CA ALA A 152 -4.83 7.57 -14.45
C ALA A 152 -5.62 6.30 -14.07
N ASP A 153 -6.69 6.00 -14.81
CA ASP A 153 -7.52 4.81 -14.60
C ASP A 153 -6.77 3.54 -14.99
N ARG A 154 -6.03 3.55 -16.11
CA ARG A 154 -5.15 2.43 -16.51
C ARG A 154 -4.14 2.09 -15.43
N LYS A 155 -3.44 3.11 -14.89
CA LYS A 155 -2.45 2.90 -13.84
C LYS A 155 -3.05 2.25 -12.61
N ARG A 156 -4.23 2.74 -12.21
CA ARG A 156 -4.95 2.19 -11.07
C ARG A 156 -5.38 0.75 -11.33
N TYR A 157 -5.95 0.47 -12.50
CA TYR A 157 -6.37 -0.88 -12.87
C TYR A 157 -5.19 -1.85 -12.84
N VAL A 158 -4.07 -1.53 -13.49
CA VAL A 158 -2.89 -2.41 -13.55
C VAL A 158 -2.32 -2.66 -12.16
N LYS A 159 -2.25 -1.62 -11.31
CA LYS A 159 -1.82 -1.78 -9.92
C LYS A 159 -2.74 -2.73 -9.15
N THR A 160 -4.06 -2.57 -9.26
CA THR A 160 -5.02 -3.44 -8.57
C THR A 160 -5.00 -4.87 -9.12
N ARG A 161 -4.85 -5.03 -10.44
CA ARG A 161 -4.74 -6.33 -11.13
C ARG A 161 -3.53 -7.11 -10.63
N ASP A 162 -2.37 -6.45 -10.61
CA ASP A 162 -1.10 -7.12 -10.31
C ASP A 162 -0.92 -7.31 -8.80
N GLY A 163 -1.48 -6.41 -7.98
CA GLY A 163 -1.51 -6.48 -6.52
C GLY A 163 -0.16 -6.29 -5.82
N ALA A 164 0.94 -6.62 -6.50
CA ALA A 164 2.31 -6.44 -6.07
C ALA A 164 3.22 -6.17 -7.29
N CYS A 165 4.42 -5.66 -7.03
CA CYS A 165 5.41 -5.42 -8.09
C CYS A 165 5.70 -6.72 -8.86
N TYR A 166 5.61 -6.66 -10.20
CA TYR A 166 5.80 -7.82 -11.07
C TYR A 166 7.18 -8.49 -10.91
N LEU A 167 8.24 -7.70 -10.76
CA LEU A 167 9.61 -8.24 -10.71
C LEU A 167 10.05 -8.73 -9.32
N CYS A 168 9.61 -8.06 -8.26
CA CYS A 168 10.08 -8.37 -6.91
C CYS A 168 9.00 -8.95 -6.00
N THR A 169 7.77 -9.11 -6.50
CA THR A 169 6.62 -9.65 -5.76
C THR A 169 6.37 -8.97 -4.40
N GLY A 170 6.77 -7.70 -4.26
CA GLY A 170 6.66 -6.92 -3.03
C GLY A 170 7.87 -7.02 -2.07
N THR A 171 8.88 -7.85 -2.36
CA THR A 171 10.08 -7.99 -1.50
C THR A 171 10.95 -6.74 -1.45
N ARG A 172 10.85 -5.89 -2.48
CA ARG A 172 11.55 -4.59 -2.55
C ARG A 172 10.59 -3.41 -2.37
N ASP A 173 9.36 -3.65 -1.91
CA ASP A 173 8.41 -2.55 -1.76
C ASP A 173 8.89 -1.57 -0.68
N ASN A 174 8.89 -0.31 -1.06
CA ASN A 174 9.83 0.66 -0.50
C ASN A 174 9.22 1.47 0.64
N ASP A 175 8.54 0.80 1.57
CA ASP A 175 7.94 1.43 2.77
C ASP A 175 8.96 2.17 3.63
N ARG A 176 10.25 1.81 3.52
CA ARG A 176 11.32 2.41 4.33
C ARG A 176 11.90 3.72 3.80
N TYR A 177 11.65 4.10 2.54
CA TYR A 177 12.29 5.28 1.95
C TYR A 177 11.41 6.52 1.88
N TYR A 178 10.17 6.44 2.37
CA TYR A 178 9.19 7.51 2.36
C TYR A 178 8.49 7.59 3.73
N PHE A 179 8.18 8.81 4.19
CA PHE A 179 7.53 9.05 5.48
C PHE A 179 6.17 8.34 5.54
N TYR A 180 6.11 7.23 6.27
CA TYR A 180 4.87 6.55 6.67
C TYR A 180 4.11 7.45 7.66
N ARG A 181 2.83 7.75 7.40
CA ARG A 181 1.91 8.39 8.36
C ARG A 181 1.00 7.32 8.99
N PRO A 182 1.17 6.98 10.28
CA PRO A 182 0.41 5.91 10.93
C PRO A 182 -1.10 6.17 11.10
N ARG A 183 -1.60 7.38 10.82
CA ARG A 183 -2.96 7.79 11.18
C ARG A 183 -4.02 7.49 10.12
N ASP A 184 -3.65 7.42 8.85
CA ASP A 184 -4.60 7.30 7.73
C ASP A 184 -4.16 6.33 6.61
N GLY A 185 -3.06 5.59 6.80
CA GLY A 185 -2.62 4.53 5.87
C GLY A 185 -2.20 5.04 4.48
N ARG A 186 -1.87 6.33 4.35
CA ARG A 186 -1.43 6.95 3.09
C ARG A 186 0.03 7.36 3.13
N HIS A 187 0.77 7.02 2.08
CA HIS A 187 2.11 7.56 1.85
C HIS A 187 1.93 8.99 1.31
N LEU A 188 2.61 9.97 1.91
CA LEU A 188 2.61 11.37 1.45
C LEU A 188 4.03 11.79 1.10
N ASN A 189 4.17 12.72 0.15
CA ASN A 189 5.45 13.38 -0.08
C ASN A 189 5.68 14.47 0.96
N LYS A 190 6.87 15.10 0.94
CA LYS A 190 7.19 16.21 1.85
C LYS A 190 6.20 17.39 1.78
N SER A 191 5.32 17.44 0.77
CA SER A 191 4.27 18.45 0.61
C SER A 191 2.85 17.95 0.90
N GLY A 192 2.68 16.79 1.52
CA GLY A 192 1.37 16.31 1.97
C GLY A 192 0.43 15.84 0.86
N LYS A 193 0.93 15.58 -0.36
CA LYS A 193 0.14 15.02 -1.47
C LYS A 193 0.24 13.50 -1.51
N ASP A 194 -0.89 12.85 -1.81
CA ASP A 194 -1.02 11.39 -1.91
C ASP A 194 -0.01 10.79 -2.92
N PHE A 195 0.83 9.86 -2.45
CA PHE A 195 1.91 9.23 -3.22
C PHE A 195 1.45 8.18 -4.24
N ALA A 196 0.15 7.94 -4.38
CA ALA A 196 -0.42 7.02 -5.37
C ALA A 196 -0.05 7.36 -6.83
N LEU A 197 0.63 8.50 -7.03
CA LEU A 197 1.19 8.97 -8.30
C LEU A 197 2.58 8.41 -8.66
N TYR A 198 3.28 7.72 -7.75
CA TYR A 198 4.60 7.14 -8.04
C TYR A 198 4.62 5.62 -8.13
N ASP A 199 3.46 4.97 -8.07
CA ASP A 199 3.32 3.60 -8.53
C ASP A 199 3.38 3.61 -10.06
N GLN A 200 4.49 3.10 -10.59
CA GLN A 200 4.78 3.21 -12.01
C GLN A 200 4.28 1.97 -12.71
N VAL A 201 3.38 2.19 -13.64
CA VAL A 201 3.07 1.17 -14.64
C VAL A 201 4.15 1.23 -15.70
N HIS A 202 4.72 0.08 -15.98
CA HIS A 202 5.75 -0.12 -16.98
C HIS A 202 5.16 -0.79 -18.22
N HIS A 203 5.55 -0.32 -19.39
CA HIS A 203 5.25 -1.01 -20.63
C HIS A 203 6.11 -2.27 -20.75
N ILE A 204 5.50 -3.42 -21.05
CA ILE A 204 6.21 -4.68 -21.32
C ILE A 204 7.06 -4.51 -22.59
N VAL A 205 6.38 -4.23 -23.70
CA VAL A 205 6.98 -3.75 -24.96
C VAL A 205 7.03 -2.22 -24.87
N PRO A 206 8.21 -1.58 -24.93
CA PRO A 206 8.27 -0.12 -24.86
C PRO A 206 7.66 0.52 -26.11
N ILE A 207 7.10 1.73 -25.95
CA ILE A 207 6.47 2.49 -27.05
C ILE A 207 7.43 2.68 -28.23
N SER A 208 8.71 2.93 -27.95
CA SER A 208 9.74 3.09 -28.98
C SER A 208 10.00 1.84 -29.83
N LYS A 209 9.49 0.68 -29.40
CA LYS A 209 9.56 -0.59 -30.12
C LYS A 209 8.16 -1.08 -30.58
N GLY A 210 7.19 -0.17 -30.71
CA GLY A 210 5.83 -0.51 -31.16
C GLY A 210 4.88 -0.99 -30.07
N GLY A 211 5.24 -0.87 -28.79
CA GLY A 211 4.34 -1.18 -27.69
C GLY A 211 3.18 -0.18 -27.56
N THR A 212 2.02 -0.65 -27.10
CA THR A 212 0.81 0.15 -26.94
C THR A 212 0.56 0.56 -25.49
N HIS A 213 -0.35 1.51 -25.24
CA HIS A 213 -0.83 1.83 -23.89
C HIS A 213 -1.93 0.88 -23.40
N GLU A 214 -2.18 -0.22 -24.11
CA GLU A 214 -3.18 -1.21 -23.71
C GLU A 214 -2.77 -1.88 -22.41
N VAL A 215 -3.76 -2.17 -21.58
CA VAL A 215 -3.58 -2.80 -20.26
C VAL A 215 -2.83 -4.14 -20.34
N SER A 216 -2.98 -4.88 -21.44
CA SER A 216 -2.22 -6.09 -21.76
C SER A 216 -0.71 -5.86 -21.83
N ASN A 217 -0.28 -4.69 -22.32
CA ASN A 217 1.11 -4.31 -22.46
C ASN A 217 1.66 -3.56 -21.23
N LEU A 218 0.93 -3.54 -20.12
CA LEU A 218 1.28 -2.79 -18.92
C LEU A 218 1.44 -3.72 -17.72
N VAL A 219 2.43 -3.46 -16.87
CA VAL A 219 2.62 -4.15 -15.58
C VAL A 219 2.96 -3.16 -14.46
N PHE A 220 2.57 -3.47 -13.24
CA PHE A 220 2.92 -2.70 -12.07
C PHE A 220 4.32 -3.04 -11.58
N LEU A 221 5.17 -2.02 -11.44
CA LEU A 221 6.48 -2.13 -10.80
C LEU A 221 6.58 -1.17 -9.62
N CYS A 222 7.20 -1.62 -8.51
CA CYS A 222 7.57 -0.70 -7.44
C CYS A 222 8.63 0.28 -7.97
N ASN A 223 8.75 1.45 -7.32
CA ASN A 223 9.65 2.52 -7.75
C ASN A 223 11.08 2.07 -8.04
N LEU A 224 11.64 1.20 -7.19
CA LEU A 224 13.00 0.69 -7.37
C LEU A 224 13.10 -0.20 -8.61
N CYS A 225 12.17 -1.14 -8.77
CA CYS A 225 12.16 -2.05 -9.92
C CYS A 225 11.88 -1.30 -11.24
N HIS A 226 11.02 -0.29 -11.21
CA HIS A 226 10.73 0.56 -12.36
C HIS A 226 11.95 1.36 -12.79
N GLU A 227 12.61 2.05 -11.84
CA GLU A 227 13.85 2.79 -12.11
C GLU A 227 14.96 1.88 -12.65
N ASP A 228 15.06 0.64 -12.13
CA ASP A 228 16.05 -0.35 -12.58
C ASP A 228 15.87 -0.73 -14.07
N GLN A 229 14.65 -0.63 -14.63
CA GLN A 229 14.43 -0.83 -16.07
C GLN A 229 15.01 0.32 -16.91
N HIS A 230 15.13 1.52 -16.34
CA HIS A 230 15.64 2.71 -17.02
C HIS A 230 17.11 3.00 -16.64
N LEU A 231 18.01 2.10 -17.02
CA LEU A 231 19.45 2.20 -16.72
C LEU A 231 20.06 3.57 -17.08
N HIS A 232 19.64 4.17 -18.19
CA HIS A 232 20.09 5.49 -18.61
C HIS A 232 19.68 6.61 -17.63
N LEU A 233 18.50 6.52 -17.01
CA LEU A 233 18.05 7.45 -15.98
C LEU A 233 18.83 7.26 -14.68
N LEU A 234 19.14 6.02 -14.30
CA LEU A 234 19.98 5.73 -13.14
C LEU A 234 21.38 6.33 -13.30
N ARG A 235 22.00 6.16 -14.47
CA ARG A 235 23.31 6.77 -14.78
C ARG A 235 23.26 8.30 -14.71
N ARG A 236 22.25 8.94 -15.29
CA ARG A 236 22.05 10.40 -15.20
C ARG A 236 21.81 10.88 -13.77
N ARG A 237 21.11 10.10 -12.96
CA ARG A 237 20.88 10.41 -11.55
C ARG A 237 22.16 10.28 -10.74
N MET A 238 23.00 9.28 -11.01
CA MET A 238 24.30 9.12 -10.37
C MET A 238 25.17 10.37 -10.56
N THR A 239 25.34 10.84 -11.81
CA THR A 239 26.14 12.04 -12.08
C THR A 239 25.58 13.28 -11.39
N THR A 240 24.25 13.40 -11.33
CA THR A 240 23.58 14.48 -10.60
C THR A 240 23.85 14.41 -9.09
N LEU A 241 23.78 13.22 -8.50
CA LEU A 241 24.04 13.00 -7.07
C LEU A 241 25.51 13.22 -6.72
N GLU A 242 26.45 12.84 -7.58
CA GLU A 242 27.87 13.14 -7.43
C GLU A 242 28.12 14.63 -7.36
N ARG A 243 27.54 15.41 -8.28
CA ARG A 243 27.63 16.86 -8.27
C ARG A 243 27.06 17.45 -6.98
N LYS A 244 25.86 17.02 -6.56
CA LYS A 244 25.24 17.49 -5.31
C LYS A 244 26.06 17.13 -4.07
N SER A 245 26.61 15.92 -4.01
CA SER A 245 27.44 15.46 -2.90
C SER A 245 28.75 16.27 -2.79
N LYS A 246 29.36 16.65 -3.93
CA LYS A 246 30.55 17.50 -3.96
C LYS A 246 30.25 18.95 -3.55
N GLN A 247 29.08 19.48 -3.96
CA GLN A 247 28.68 20.87 -3.69
C GLN A 247 28.12 21.09 -2.27
N ALA A 248 27.71 20.02 -1.57
CA ALA A 248 27.11 20.13 -0.24
C ALA A 248 28.15 20.56 0.80
N ARG A 249 27.98 21.78 1.32
CA ARG A 249 28.82 22.34 2.41
C ARG A 249 28.41 21.83 3.80
N ASN A 250 27.11 21.57 4.00
CA ASN A 250 26.59 21.05 5.27
C ASN A 250 26.93 19.54 5.42
N PRO A 251 27.56 19.12 6.53
CA PRO A 251 27.95 17.71 6.74
C PRO A 251 26.78 16.72 6.68
N ALA A 252 25.62 17.05 7.24
CA ALA A 252 24.44 16.18 7.23
C ALA A 252 23.87 16.02 5.81
N LEU A 253 23.83 17.10 5.03
CA LEU A 253 23.42 17.03 3.62
C LEU A 253 24.44 16.24 2.79
N LYS A 254 25.74 16.42 3.03
CA LYS A 254 26.81 15.68 2.36
C LYS A 254 26.69 14.17 2.64
N ALA A 255 26.46 13.79 3.90
CA ALA A 255 26.22 12.40 4.30
C ALA A 255 24.94 11.83 3.64
N PHE A 256 23.85 12.59 3.63
CA PHE A 256 22.60 12.21 2.95
C PHE A 256 22.80 11.95 1.45
N TRP A 257 23.45 12.86 0.72
CA TRP A 257 23.71 12.67 -0.71
C TRP A 257 24.67 11.53 -0.98
N SER A 258 25.71 11.36 -0.15
CA SER A 258 26.66 10.26 -0.25
C SER A 258 25.98 8.89 -0.06
N SER A 259 25.07 8.78 0.91
CA SER A 259 24.28 7.57 1.13
C SER A 259 23.42 7.22 -0.10
N ARG A 260 22.70 8.20 -0.67
CA ARG A 260 21.91 8.01 -1.90
C ARG A 260 22.75 7.65 -3.12
N LEU A 261 23.93 8.25 -3.24
CA LEU A 261 24.88 7.95 -4.31
C LEU A 261 25.40 6.51 -4.20
N ASN A 262 25.73 6.06 -3.00
CA ASN A 262 26.18 4.69 -2.75
C ASN A 262 25.07 3.66 -3.03
N ASP A 263 23.80 3.98 -2.74
CA ASP A 263 22.65 3.17 -3.14
C ASP A 263 22.56 3.02 -4.67
N ILE A 264 22.61 4.14 -5.41
CA ILE A 264 22.57 4.11 -6.88
C ILE A 264 23.76 3.34 -7.46
N ARG A 265 24.97 3.51 -6.92
CA ARG A 265 26.15 2.74 -7.36
C ARG A 265 26.00 1.25 -7.13
N ARG A 266 25.49 0.86 -5.96
CA ARG A 266 25.21 -0.56 -5.64
C ARG A 266 24.20 -1.15 -6.61
N ARG A 267 23.13 -0.42 -6.90
CA ARG A 267 22.10 -0.82 -7.87
C ARG A 267 22.68 -0.96 -9.28
N LEU A 268 23.45 0.03 -9.75
CA LEU A 268 24.11 -0.04 -11.06
C LEU A 268 25.07 -1.23 -11.15
N SER A 269 25.92 -1.44 -10.15
CA SER A 269 26.84 -2.58 -10.09
C SER A 269 26.10 -3.92 -10.10
N SER A 270 25.06 -4.06 -9.29
CA SER A 270 24.20 -5.24 -9.27
C SER A 270 23.54 -5.47 -10.64
N LEU A 271 22.97 -4.44 -11.27
CA LEU A 271 22.37 -4.55 -12.61
C LEU A 271 23.40 -4.92 -13.68
N GLU A 272 24.61 -4.38 -13.62
CA GLU A 272 25.71 -4.72 -14.53
C GLU A 272 26.22 -6.14 -14.32
N GLN A 273 26.31 -6.60 -13.07
CA GLN A 273 26.65 -7.98 -12.73
C GLN A 273 25.56 -8.96 -13.18
N HIS A 274 24.28 -8.64 -12.96
CA HIS A 274 23.15 -9.44 -13.43
C HIS A 274 23.08 -9.50 -14.96
N ASN A 275 23.37 -8.40 -15.66
CA ASN A 275 23.48 -8.38 -17.13
C ASN A 275 24.59 -9.30 -17.66
N LYS A 276 25.65 -9.54 -16.86
CA LYS A 276 26.77 -10.41 -17.23
C LYS A 276 26.55 -11.87 -16.86
N SER A 277 25.79 -12.17 -15.80
CA SER A 277 25.70 -13.51 -15.21
C SER A 277 24.46 -14.33 -15.58
N SER A 278 23.39 -13.73 -16.13
CA SER A 278 22.14 -14.45 -16.37
C SER A 278 21.27 -13.80 -17.45
N ASN A 279 20.45 -14.65 -18.11
CA ASN A 279 19.24 -14.34 -18.90
C ASN A 279 18.18 -13.60 -18.04
N ALA A 280 18.55 -12.48 -17.41
CA ALA A 280 17.67 -11.76 -16.48
C ALA A 280 16.62 -10.93 -17.24
N LEU A 281 15.36 -11.07 -16.80
CA LEU A 281 14.17 -10.35 -17.26
C LEU A 281 14.36 -8.83 -17.26
N LYS A 282 14.88 -8.28 -18.35
CA LYS A 282 14.35 -7.02 -18.84
C LYS A 282 13.05 -7.36 -19.55
N LEU A 283 11.94 -6.74 -19.13
CA LEU A 283 10.69 -6.77 -19.90
C LEU A 283 10.97 -6.40 -21.38
N HIS A 284 11.88 -5.45 -21.59
CA HIS A 284 12.32 -5.01 -22.92
C HIS A 284 13.25 -5.95 -23.71
N ARG A 285 13.76 -7.03 -23.10
CA ARG A 285 14.63 -8.03 -23.77
C ARG A 285 13.89 -9.34 -24.05
N LEU A 286 12.89 -9.72 -23.23
CA LEU A 286 11.97 -10.84 -23.52
C LEU A 286 11.23 -10.68 -24.86
N THR A 287 11.11 -9.45 -25.34
CA THR A 287 10.46 -9.10 -26.61
C THR A 287 11.39 -9.18 -27.83
N GLU A 288 12.71 -9.27 -27.63
CA GLU A 288 13.69 -9.44 -28.72
C GLU A 288 13.84 -10.91 -29.16
N THR A 289 13.29 -11.86 -28.39
CA THR A 289 13.38 -13.31 -28.66
C THR A 289 12.07 -13.92 -29.20
N LEU A 290 11.05 -13.10 -29.46
CA LEU A 290 9.72 -13.52 -29.93
C LEU A 290 9.36 -13.00 -31.33
N VAL A 291 10.35 -12.50 -32.08
CA VAL A 291 10.26 -12.16 -33.51
C VAL A 291 11.23 -13.06 -34.25
#